data_AF-A0A7J7XHM1-F1
#
_entry.id   AF-A0A7J7XHM1-F1
#
_cell.length_a   1.000
_cell.length_b   1.000
_cell.length_c   1.000
_cell.angle_alpha   90.00
_cell.angle_beta   90.00
_cell.angle_gamma   90.00
#
_symmetry.space_group_name_H-M   'P 1'
#
loop_
_entity.id
_entity.type
_entity.pdbx_description
1 polymer ?
#
loop_
_entity_poly.entity_id
_entity_poly.type
_entity_poly.pdbx_seq_one_letter_code
_entity_poly.pdbx_strand_id
1 'polypeptide(L)'
;MSAAVCFMIDASVQPTLDFCRRLDSIVGPQLTVLASDICEQFNVNKRASGSEKEPQFKFIYFNHMNLAEKSTIHMRKTPSVSLTSVHPDLMKILGDINSDFTRVDEDEEIIVKAMSDYWVVGKKSDQRELYVILNQKNANLIEVNEEVKKLCATQFNNIFFLD
;
A
#
# COMPACT_ATOMS: atom_id res chain seq x y z
N MET A 1 -5.02 3.35 20.93
CA MET A 1 -5.07 3.92 19.56
C MET A 1 -6.40 4.64 19.43
N SER A 2 -6.46 5.79 18.77
CA SER A 2 -7.74 6.44 18.42
C SER A 2 -7.98 6.18 16.94
N ALA A 3 -9.13 5.62 16.59
CA ALA A 3 -9.56 5.43 15.22
C ALA A 3 -10.79 6.31 14.98
N ALA A 4 -10.80 7.04 13.86
CA ALA A 4 -11.95 7.83 13.43
C ALA A 4 -12.58 7.14 12.23
N VAL A 5 -13.91 7.01 12.23
CA VAL A 5 -14.67 6.51 11.09
C VAL A 5 -15.44 7.68 10.49
N CYS A 6 -15.29 7.88 9.19
CA CYS A 6 -15.97 8.92 8.44
C CYS A 6 -17.10 8.30 7.63
N PHE A 7 -18.33 8.77 7.86
CA PHE A 7 -19.49 8.38 7.08
C PHE A 7 -19.85 9.51 6.12
N MET A 8 -20.05 9.16 4.85
CA MET A 8 -20.55 10.09 3.83
C MET A 8 -22.07 10.05 3.86
N ILE A 9 -22.71 11.22 3.91
CA ILE A 9 -24.17 11.36 3.83
C ILE A 9 -24.53 12.28 2.67
N ASP A 10 -25.74 12.11 2.14
CA ASP A 10 -26.25 13.01 1.12
C ASP A 10 -26.36 14.44 1.67
N ALA A 11 -25.97 15.44 0.87
CA ALA A 11 -25.94 16.85 1.29
C ALA A 11 -27.33 17.41 1.65
N SER A 12 -28.40 16.80 1.17
CA SER A 12 -29.79 17.15 1.52
C SER A 12 -30.19 16.65 2.92
N VAL A 13 -29.44 15.71 3.51
CA VAL A 13 -29.74 15.15 4.83
C VAL A 13 -29.17 16.05 5.92
N GLN A 14 -30.02 16.56 6.80
CA GLN A 14 -29.57 17.26 7.99
C GLN A 14 -29.18 16.27 9.10
N PRO A 15 -27.93 16.31 9.61
CA PRO A 15 -27.50 15.47 10.72
C PRO A 15 -28.09 15.99 12.04
N THR A 16 -29.32 15.57 12.34
CA THR A 16 -29.98 15.86 13.61
C THR A 16 -29.46 14.96 14.73
N LEU A 17 -29.75 15.32 15.99
CA LEU A 17 -29.39 14.50 17.15
C LEU A 17 -29.96 13.08 17.06
N ASP A 18 -31.20 12.92 16.61
CA ASP A 18 -31.84 11.61 16.47
C ASP A 18 -31.28 10.81 15.30
N PHE A 19 -30.82 11.47 14.23
CA PHE A 19 -30.02 10.83 13.19
C PHE A 19 -28.73 10.25 13.79
N CYS A 20 -27.96 11.06 14.52
CA CYS A 20 -26.71 10.63 15.14
C CYS A 20 -26.93 9.48 16.14
N ARG A 21 -27.98 9.52 16.95
CA ARG A 21 -28.33 8.44 17.89
C ARG A 21 -28.67 7.14 17.19
N ARG A 22 -29.45 7.20 16.09
CA ARG A 22 -29.78 6.00 15.31
C ARG A 22 -28.54 5.43 14.63
N LEU A 23 -27.70 6.29 14.07
CA LEU A 23 -26.43 5.89 13.49
C LEU A 23 -25.58 5.18 14.54
N ASP A 24 -25.37 5.80 15.71
CA ASP A 24 -24.61 5.23 16.82
C ASP A 24 -25.18 3.88 17.31
N SER A 25 -26.51 3.76 17.43
CA SER A 25 -27.15 2.49 17.79
C SER A 25 -26.89 1.36 16.79
N ILE A 26 -26.64 1.69 15.52
CA ILE A 26 -26.38 0.70 14.46
C ILE A 26 -24.88 0.40 14.38
N VAL A 27 -24.04 1.44 14.32
CA VAL A 27 -22.61 1.30 14.03
C VAL A 27 -21.78 1.16 15.30
N GLY A 28 -22.16 1.80 16.41
CA GLY A 28 -21.40 1.84 17.66
C GLY A 28 -20.95 0.46 18.16
N PRO A 29 -21.85 -0.55 18.25
CA PRO A 29 -21.46 -1.90 18.63
C PRO A 29 -20.43 -2.52 17.68
N GLN A 30 -20.61 -2.35 16.36
CA GLN A 30 -19.68 -2.91 15.37
C GLN A 30 -18.33 -2.19 15.38
N LEU A 31 -18.34 -0.86 15.56
CA LEU A 31 -17.13 -0.06 15.67
C LEU A 31 -16.30 -0.42 16.90
N THR A 32 -16.96 -0.80 18.00
CA THR A 32 -16.26 -1.25 19.22
C THR A 32 -15.48 -2.55 18.97
N VAL A 33 -16.13 -3.53 18.32
CA VAL A 33 -15.49 -4.79 17.94
C VAL A 33 -14.36 -4.53 16.94
N LEU A 34 -14.64 -3.78 15.88
CA LEU A 34 -13.66 -3.45 14.85
C LEU A 34 -12.44 -2.70 15.43
N ALA A 35 -12.65 -1.76 16.36
CA ALA A 35 -11.56 -1.04 17.01
C ALA A 35 -10.67 -1.97 17.83
N SER A 36 -11.25 -2.99 18.48
CA SER A 36 -10.50 -4.03 19.19
C SER A 36 -9.64 -4.85 18.22
N ASP A 37 -10.24 -5.33 17.14
CA ASP A 37 -9.55 -6.14 16.12
C ASP A 37 -8.40 -5.36 15.47
N ILE A 38 -8.63 -4.09 15.11
CA ILE A 38 -7.59 -3.19 14.58
C ILE A 38 -6.46 -3.01 15.59
N CYS A 39 -6.78 -2.81 16.88
CA CYS A 39 -5.75 -2.65 17.91
C CYS A 39 -4.92 -3.92 18.09
N GLU A 40 -5.54 -5.09 18.06
CA GLU A 40 -4.84 -6.38 18.16
C GLU A 40 -3.89 -6.56 16.97
N GLN A 41 -4.40 -6.42 15.74
CA GLN A 41 -3.60 -6.57 14.52
C GLN A 41 -2.46 -5.55 14.45
N PHE A 42 -2.71 -4.31 14.84
CA PHE A 42 -1.66 -3.29 14.91
C PHE A 42 -0.53 -3.68 15.87
N ASN A 43 -0.87 -4.23 17.04
CA ASN A 43 0.13 -4.64 18.02
C ASN A 43 0.94 -5.85 17.55
N VAL A 44 0.32 -6.81 16.85
CA VAL A 44 0.99 -7.95 16.21
C VAL A 44 2.01 -7.45 15.18
N ASN A 45 1.59 -6.58 14.26
CA ASN A 45 2.45 -6.05 13.20
C ASN A 45 3.57 -5.15 13.74
N LYS A 46 3.30 -4.37 14.79
CA LYS A 46 4.32 -3.54 15.46
C LYS A 46 5.42 -4.41 16.08
N ARG A 47 5.09 -5.57 16.65
CA ARG A 47 6.08 -6.50 17.23
C ARG A 47 6.92 -7.21 16.17
N ALA A 48 6.36 -7.50 15.00
CA ALA A 48 7.08 -8.06 13.86
C ALA A 48 8.05 -7.07 13.20
N SER A 49 7.84 -5.76 13.40
CA SER A 49 8.67 -4.69 12.87
C SER A 49 9.93 -4.45 13.72
N GLY A 50 10.90 -5.36 13.64
CA GLY A 50 12.21 -5.22 14.29
C GLY A 50 12.98 -3.97 13.82
N SER A 51 13.98 -3.56 14.60
CA SER A 51 14.90 -2.44 14.32
C SER A 51 15.91 -2.77 13.22
N GLU A 52 15.44 -3.32 12.11
CA GLU A 52 16.29 -3.56 10.95
C GLU A 52 16.53 -2.25 10.22
N LYS A 53 17.75 -2.12 9.68
CA LYS A 53 18.17 -1.03 8.80
C LYS A 53 17.09 -0.79 7.75
N GLU A 54 16.84 0.47 7.41
CA GLU A 54 15.80 0.80 6.43
C GLU A 54 16.04 -0.03 5.15
N PRO A 55 15.06 -0.85 4.72
CA PRO A 55 15.25 -1.74 3.59
C PRO A 55 15.57 -0.90 2.35
N GLN A 56 16.51 -1.37 1.53
CA GLN A 56 16.92 -0.68 0.29
C GLN A 56 15.80 -0.62 -0.76
N PHE A 57 14.68 -1.30 -0.51
CA PHE A 57 13.50 -1.30 -1.33
C PHE A 57 12.24 -1.06 -0.50
N LYS A 58 11.25 -0.42 -1.12
CA LYS A 58 9.89 -0.28 -0.60
C LYS A 58 8.92 -0.82 -1.63
N PHE A 59 7.75 -1.28 -1.20
CA PHE A 59 6.78 -1.85 -2.13
C PHE A 59 5.33 -1.69 -1.68
N ILE A 60 4.41 -1.82 -2.65
CA ILE A 60 2.98 -2.02 -2.47
C ILE A 60 2.60 -3.23 -3.32
N TYR A 61 1.93 -4.20 -2.72
CA TYR A 61 1.29 -5.30 -3.41
C TYR A 61 -0.21 -5.24 -3.19
N PHE A 62 -0.98 -5.48 -4.24
CA PHE A 62 -2.42 -5.59 -4.18
C PHE A 62 -2.93 -6.74 -5.05
N ASN A 63 -3.87 -7.51 -4.52
CA ASN A 63 -4.59 -8.55 -5.25
C ASN A 63 -6.06 -8.16 -5.36
N HIS A 64 -6.51 -7.82 -6.57
CA HIS A 64 -7.89 -7.39 -6.78
C HIS A 64 -8.90 -8.52 -6.53
N MET A 65 -8.52 -9.80 -6.67
CA MET A 65 -9.45 -10.92 -6.50
C MET A 65 -9.90 -11.11 -5.04
N ASN A 66 -9.01 -10.92 -4.08
CA ASN A 66 -9.27 -11.18 -2.66
C ASN A 66 -8.99 -9.97 -1.76
N LEU A 67 -8.69 -8.82 -2.36
CA LEU A 67 -8.35 -7.56 -1.69
C LEU A 67 -7.15 -7.67 -0.75
N ALA A 68 -6.29 -8.68 -0.94
CA ALA A 68 -5.08 -8.82 -0.13
C ALA A 68 -4.11 -7.69 -0.47
N GLU A 69 -3.63 -7.02 0.57
CA GLU A 69 -2.69 -5.91 0.48
C GLU A 69 -1.47 -6.20 1.34
N LYS A 70 -0.30 -5.85 0.83
CA LYS A 70 0.96 -5.90 1.59
C LYS A 70 1.83 -4.72 1.18
N SER A 71 2.13 -3.83 2.12
CA SER A 71 2.94 -2.65 1.83
C SER A 71 4.00 -2.38 2.89
N THR A 72 5.16 -1.90 2.46
CA THR A 72 6.20 -1.34 3.34
C THR A 72 6.20 0.20 3.34
N ILE A 73 5.46 0.83 2.41
CA ILE A 73 5.41 2.29 2.25
C ILE A 73 4.60 2.96 3.38
N HIS A 74 3.54 2.31 3.85
CA HIS A 74 2.58 2.82 4.82
C HIS A 74 2.90 2.48 6.29
N MET A 75 4.04 1.84 6.54
CA MET A 75 4.45 1.44 7.89
C MET A 75 5.05 2.63 8.65
N ARG A 76 4.26 3.23 9.56
CA ARG A 76 4.67 4.34 10.44
C ARG A 76 5.75 3.89 11.44
N LYS A 77 6.99 4.38 11.30
CA LYS A 77 8.01 4.28 12.36
C LYS A 77 8.12 5.55 13.23
N THR A 78 7.69 6.71 12.74
CA THR A 78 7.75 8.00 13.46
C THR A 78 6.50 8.86 13.24
N PRO A 79 6.12 9.72 14.20
CA PRO A 79 5.03 10.68 14.03
C PRO A 79 5.52 11.85 13.16
N SER A 80 5.57 11.65 11.85
CA SER A 80 5.83 12.72 10.88
C SER A 80 4.55 13.16 10.19
N VAL A 81 4.57 14.35 9.58
CA VAL A 81 3.42 14.95 8.87
C VAL A 81 3.04 14.16 7.59
N SER A 82 3.95 13.32 7.07
CA SER A 82 3.71 12.52 5.86
C SER A 82 3.06 11.17 6.19
N LEU A 83 1.99 10.83 5.45
CA LEU A 83 1.27 9.55 5.57
C LEU A 83 2.06 8.34 5.02
N THR A 84 3.09 8.60 4.20
CA THR A 84 3.95 7.57 3.60
C THR A 84 5.41 7.83 3.93
N SER A 85 6.21 6.76 3.96
CA SER A 85 7.66 6.84 4.12
C SER A 85 8.40 7.19 2.82
N VAL A 86 7.69 7.63 1.79
CA VAL A 86 8.18 7.79 0.41
C VAL A 86 7.98 9.23 -0.06
N HIS A 87 8.91 9.74 -0.86
CA HIS A 87 8.84 11.09 -1.40
C HIS A 87 7.59 11.28 -2.31
N PRO A 88 6.88 12.42 -2.25
CA PRO A 88 5.68 12.66 -3.06
C PRO A 88 5.87 12.41 -4.56
N ASP A 89 7.02 12.76 -5.13
CA ASP A 89 7.30 12.54 -6.56
C ASP A 89 7.32 11.05 -6.93
N LEU A 90 7.82 10.20 -6.03
CA LEU A 90 7.82 8.74 -6.26
C LEU A 90 6.40 8.18 -6.14
N MET A 91 5.60 8.69 -5.18
CA MET A 91 4.17 8.35 -5.09
C MET A 91 3.40 8.77 -6.35
N LYS A 92 3.75 9.91 -6.96
CA LYS A 92 3.16 10.34 -8.23
C LYS A 92 3.49 9.35 -9.34
N ILE A 93 4.76 8.94 -9.48
CA ILE A 93 5.16 7.92 -10.47
C ILE A 93 4.37 6.62 -10.27
N LEU A 94 4.17 6.17 -9.02
CA LEU A 94 3.34 5.00 -8.74
C LEU A 94 1.89 5.17 -9.23
N GLY A 95 1.30 6.35 -9.01
CA GLY A 95 -0.04 6.67 -9.50
C GLY A 95 -0.14 6.74 -11.02
N ASP A 96 0.90 7.26 -11.68
CA ASP A 96 0.98 7.30 -13.14
C ASP A 96 1.04 5.87 -13.71
N ILE A 97 1.88 4.99 -13.14
CA ILE A 97 1.94 3.57 -13.53
C ILE A 97 0.60 2.85 -13.30
N ASN A 98 -0.06 3.08 -12.15
CA ASN A 98 -1.37 2.50 -11.88
C ASN A 98 -2.44 2.96 -12.90
N SER A 99 -2.37 4.23 -13.29
CA SER A 99 -3.26 4.77 -14.32
C SER A 99 -3.05 4.08 -15.67
N ASP A 100 -1.80 3.76 -16.02
CA ASP A 100 -1.48 2.99 -17.23
C ASP A 100 -1.97 1.54 -17.13
N PHE A 101 -1.72 0.86 -15.99
CA PHE A 101 -2.24 -0.49 -15.72
C PHE A 101 -3.76 -0.61 -15.76
N THR A 102 -4.49 0.48 -15.52
CA THR A 102 -5.96 0.49 -15.58
C THR A 102 -6.48 0.59 -17.02
N ARG A 103 -5.65 1.02 -17.97
CA ARG A 103 -6.07 1.23 -19.37
C ARG A 103 -6.10 -0.05 -20.19
N VAL A 104 -5.33 -1.06 -19.81
CA VAL A 104 -5.15 -2.31 -20.56
C VAL A 104 -5.34 -3.48 -19.61
N ASP A 105 -6.11 -4.50 -20.02
CA ASP A 105 -6.35 -5.70 -19.21
C ASP A 105 -5.36 -6.84 -19.54
N GLU A 106 -4.10 -6.48 -19.74
CA GLU A 106 -3.01 -7.42 -20.05
C GLU A 106 -1.95 -7.38 -18.96
N ASP A 107 -1.09 -8.40 -18.96
CA ASP A 107 0.09 -8.46 -18.11
C ASP A 107 1.11 -7.43 -18.59
N GLU A 108 1.57 -6.58 -17.68
CA GLU A 108 2.43 -5.43 -18.01
C GLU A 108 3.54 -5.24 -16.98
N GLU A 109 4.69 -4.76 -17.45
CA GLU A 109 5.81 -4.35 -16.60
C GLU A 109 6.34 -2.98 -17.06
N ILE A 110 6.39 -2.03 -16.12
CA ILE A 110 6.86 -0.67 -16.36
C ILE A 110 8.02 -0.39 -15.40
N ILE A 111 9.18 -0.02 -15.95
CA ILE A 111 10.38 0.30 -15.18
C ILE A 111 10.79 1.74 -15.48
N VAL A 112 10.86 2.57 -14.44
CA VAL A 112 11.17 4.00 -14.51
C VAL A 112 12.42 4.31 -13.68
N LYS A 113 13.40 5.00 -14.27
CA LYS A 113 14.49 5.64 -13.51
C LYS A 113 14.10 7.09 -13.25
N ALA A 114 13.86 7.42 -11.99
CA ALA A 114 13.51 8.77 -11.57
C ALA A 114 14.74 9.69 -11.58
N MET A 115 14.51 11.00 -11.71
CA MET A 115 15.55 12.03 -11.63
C MET A 115 16.27 12.08 -10.27
N SER A 116 15.64 11.53 -9.23
CA SER A 116 16.17 11.40 -7.87
C SER A 116 17.07 10.17 -7.67
N ASP A 117 17.51 9.52 -8.75
CA ASP A 117 18.32 8.29 -8.75
C ASP A 117 17.62 7.04 -8.19
N TYR A 118 16.31 7.11 -7.94
CA TYR A 118 15.48 5.96 -7.59
C TYR A 118 15.03 5.21 -8.83
N TRP A 119 14.86 3.90 -8.68
CA TRP A 119 14.14 3.07 -9.64
C TRP A 119 12.75 2.78 -9.13
N VAL A 120 11.75 2.85 -10.00
CA VAL A 120 10.36 2.52 -9.73
C VAL A 120 9.93 1.46 -10.72
N VAL A 121 9.41 0.35 -10.22
CA VAL A 121 8.99 -0.80 -11.02
C VAL A 121 7.54 -1.10 -10.70
N GLY A 122 6.69 -1.16 -11.72
CA GLY A 122 5.35 -1.73 -11.64
C GLY A 122 5.30 -3.05 -12.38
N LYS A 123 4.64 -4.05 -11.81
CA LYS A 123 4.25 -5.29 -12.48
C LYS A 123 2.77 -5.54 -12.26
N LYS A 124 2.04 -5.83 -13.34
CA LYS A 124 0.66 -6.30 -13.33
C LYS A 124 0.63 -7.71 -13.93
N SER A 125 0.01 -8.65 -13.24
CA SER A 125 -0.27 -9.98 -13.78
C SER A 125 -1.51 -10.58 -13.14
N ASP A 126 -2.47 -11.04 -13.97
CA ASP A 126 -3.70 -11.72 -13.52
C ASP A 126 -4.34 -11.08 -12.27
N GLN A 127 -4.76 -9.81 -12.41
CA GLN A 127 -5.39 -9.02 -11.33
C GLN A 127 -4.53 -8.76 -10.08
N ARG A 128 -3.21 -8.97 -10.18
CA ARG A 128 -2.26 -8.65 -9.11
C ARG A 128 -1.34 -7.55 -9.57
N GLU A 129 -1.11 -6.60 -8.67
CA GLU A 129 -0.24 -5.46 -8.91
C GLU A 129 0.87 -5.44 -7.87
N LEU A 130 2.10 -5.21 -8.32
CA LEU A 130 3.27 -4.99 -7.48
C LEU A 130 3.97 -3.72 -7.93
N TYR A 131 4.17 -2.82 -6.99
CA TYR A 131 4.92 -1.59 -7.14
C TYR A 131 6.15 -1.64 -6.24
N VAL A 132 7.32 -1.38 -6.78
CA VAL A 132 8.60 -1.43 -6.07
C VAL A 132 9.37 -0.13 -6.28
N ILE A 133 9.92 0.41 -5.21
CA ILE A 133 10.83 1.55 -5.22
C ILE A 133 12.18 1.07 -4.71
N LEU A 134 13.24 1.27 -5.47
CA LEU A 134 14.61 0.88 -5.15
C LEU A 134 15.51 2.11 -5.05
N ASN A 135 16.26 2.23 -3.95
CA ASN A 135 17.29 3.26 -3.80
C ASN A 135 18.66 2.71 -4.24
N GLN A 136 18.87 2.59 -5.55
CA GLN A 136 20.11 2.06 -6.13
C GLN A 136 20.61 2.96 -7.26
N LYS A 137 21.23 4.08 -6.86
CA LYS A 137 21.70 5.13 -7.78
C LYS A 137 22.52 4.62 -8.96
N ASN A 138 23.50 3.75 -8.66
CA ASN A 138 24.47 3.24 -9.63
C ASN A 138 24.02 1.96 -10.33
N ALA A 139 22.83 1.44 -10.01
CA ALA A 139 22.36 0.20 -10.62
C ALA A 139 21.93 0.44 -12.08
N ASN A 140 22.17 -0.57 -12.91
CA ASN A 140 21.67 -0.65 -14.27
C ASN A 140 20.36 -1.45 -14.34
N LEU A 141 19.72 -1.49 -15.51
CA LEU A 141 18.42 -2.13 -15.69
C LEU A 141 18.43 -3.63 -15.40
N ILE A 142 19.54 -4.33 -15.68
CA ILE A 142 19.68 -5.77 -15.44
C ILE A 142 19.69 -6.03 -13.93
N GLU A 143 20.52 -5.30 -13.19
CA GLU A 143 20.63 -5.41 -11.73
C GLU A 143 19.29 -5.11 -11.04
N VAL A 144 18.57 -4.08 -11.51
CA VAL A 144 17.23 -3.74 -11.01
C VAL A 144 16.24 -4.87 -11.24
N ASN A 145 16.25 -5.48 -12.43
CA ASN A 145 15.37 -6.59 -12.75
C ASN A 145 15.68 -7.82 -11.88
N GLU A 146 16.97 -8.15 -11.69
CA GLU A 146 17.40 -9.24 -10.81
C GLU A 146 16.95 -9.03 -9.35
N GLU A 147 17.10 -7.81 -8.82
CA GLU A 147 16.64 -7.48 -7.47
C GLU A 147 15.12 -7.58 -7.33
N VAL A 148 14.33 -7.15 -8.33
CA VAL A 148 12.88 -7.31 -8.31
C VAL A 148 12.49 -8.79 -8.39
N LYS A 149 13.14 -9.59 -9.24
CA LYS A 149 12.92 -11.05 -9.31
C LYS A 149 13.19 -11.72 -7.97
N LYS A 150 14.30 -11.35 -7.31
CA LYS A 150 14.65 -11.85 -5.98
C LYS A 150 13.62 -11.42 -4.92
N LEU A 151 13.11 -10.18 -4.99
CA LEU A 151 12.03 -9.71 -4.13
C LEU A 151 10.76 -10.55 -4.32
N CYS A 152 10.36 -10.79 -5.57
CA CYS A 152 9.22 -11.65 -5.88
C CYS A 152 9.39 -13.06 -5.30
N ALA A 153 10.54 -13.69 -5.52
CA ALA A 153 10.84 -15.04 -5.01
C ALA A 153 10.94 -15.13 -3.48
N THR A 154 11.17 -14.02 -2.77
CA THR A 154 11.30 -14.04 -1.30
C THR A 154 10.02 -13.61 -0.60
N GLN A 155 9.33 -12.59 -1.12
CA GLN A 155 8.18 -11.96 -0.46
C GLN A 155 6.83 -12.35 -1.08
N PHE A 156 6.84 -12.87 -2.30
CA PHE A 156 5.66 -13.13 -3.13
C PHE A 156 5.74 -14.47 -3.87
N ASN A 157 6.29 -15.49 -3.20
CA ASN A 157 6.42 -16.84 -3.77
C ASN A 157 5.07 -17.34 -4.31
N ASN A 158 5.07 -17.83 -5.55
CA ASN A 158 3.88 -18.34 -6.26
C ASN A 158 2.77 -17.31 -6.51
N ILE A 159 3.06 -16.01 -6.41
CA ILE A 159 2.07 -14.94 -6.66
C ILE A 159 2.20 -14.37 -8.07
N PHE A 160 3.43 -14.15 -8.55
CA PHE A 160 3.70 -13.69 -9.91
C PHE A 160 4.26 -14.85 -10.72
N PHE A 161 3.63 -15.15 -11.85
CA PHE A 161 4.04 -16.21 -12.78
C PHE A 161 4.81 -15.60 -13.95
N LEU A 162 6.01 -15.10 -13.71
CA LEU A 162 6.88 -14.59 -14.78
C LEU A 162 8.28 -15.18 -14.58
N ASP A 163 8.55 -16.25 -15.35
CA ASP A 163 9.91 -16.67 -15.72
C ASP A 163 10.31 -16.01 -17.04
#